data_AF-A0A6I4N0D6-F1
#
_entry.id   AF-A0A6I4N0D6-F1
#
_cell.length_a   1.000
_cell.length_b   1.000
_cell.length_c   1.000
_cell.angle_alpha   90.00
_cell.angle_beta   90.00
_cell.angle_gamma   90.00
#
_symmetry.space_group_name_H-M   'P 1'
#
loop_
_entity.id
_entity.type
_entity.pdbx_description
1 polymer ?
#
loop_
_entity_poly.entity_id
_entity_poly.type
_entity_poly.pdbx_seq_one_letter_code
_entity_poly.pdbx_strand_id
1 'polypeptide(L)'
;MARINDVGGMTGFGPIDTTDDTEPFHADWEARVFALNSALVREGVYNLDEFRDAVETMPPGEYLAASYYERWFHAIRVLLVRKGVVTAAELGAALGAALEGALDGESDG
;
A
#
# COMPACT_ATOMS: atom_id res chain seq x y z
N MET A 1 -4.10 21.55 4.57
CA MET A 1 -2.68 21.42 4.98
C MET A 1 -1.96 20.79 3.81
N ALA A 2 -0.81 21.32 3.38
CA ALA A 2 -0.08 20.74 2.25
C ALA A 2 0.35 19.30 2.61
N ARG A 3 0.10 18.37 1.69
CA ARG A 3 0.47 16.94 1.81
C ARG A 3 1.42 16.61 0.66
N ILE A 4 2.30 15.64 0.86
CA ILE A 4 3.40 15.34 -0.09
C ILE A 4 2.90 14.78 -1.43
N ASN A 5 1.68 14.27 -1.48
CA ASN A 5 1.02 13.81 -2.71
C ASN A 5 0.75 14.96 -3.70
N ASP A 6 0.58 16.19 -3.21
CA ASP A 6 0.27 17.36 -4.01
C ASP A 6 1.57 17.97 -4.57
N VAL A 7 2.10 17.29 -5.57
CA VAL A 7 3.33 17.68 -6.26
C VAL A 7 3.10 18.65 -7.42
N GLY A 8 1.86 19.12 -7.60
CA GLY A 8 1.49 20.02 -8.68
C GLY A 8 2.27 21.34 -8.64
N GLY A 9 3.10 21.58 -9.65
CA GLY A 9 3.93 22.80 -9.72
C GLY A 9 5.21 22.76 -8.89
N MET A 10 5.55 21.63 -8.25
CA MET A 10 6.84 21.44 -7.60
C MET A 10 7.97 21.33 -8.63
N THR A 11 9.16 21.76 -8.26
CA THR A 11 10.38 21.66 -9.07
C THR A 11 11.40 20.76 -8.36
N GLY A 12 12.40 20.26 -9.10
CA GLY A 12 13.48 19.42 -8.54
C GLY A 12 13.33 17.91 -8.75
N PHE A 13 12.23 17.45 -9.36
CA PHE A 13 12.12 16.08 -9.85
C PHE A 13 12.98 15.88 -11.10
N GLY A 14 13.50 14.66 -11.27
CA GLY A 14 14.22 14.26 -12.48
C GLY A 14 13.29 14.14 -13.71
N PRO A 15 13.85 13.86 -14.89
CA PRO A 15 13.04 13.52 -16.06
C PRO A 15 12.16 12.29 -15.77
N ILE A 16 10.99 12.24 -16.41
CA ILE A 16 10.12 11.07 -16.36
C ILE A 16 10.81 9.92 -17.09
N ASP A 17 10.96 8.78 -16.43
CA ASP A 17 11.34 7.54 -17.10
C ASP A 17 10.14 6.99 -17.87
N THR A 18 10.30 6.86 -19.20
CA THR A 18 9.28 6.28 -20.10
C THR A 18 9.74 4.95 -20.67
N THR A 19 10.88 4.43 -20.20
CA THR A 19 11.47 3.16 -20.66
C THR A 19 11.04 1.98 -19.81
N ASP A 20 10.44 2.24 -18.65
CA ASP A 20 9.85 1.23 -17.77
C ASP A 20 8.74 0.44 -18.47
N ASP A 21 8.61 -0.81 -18.01
CA ASP A 21 7.57 -1.73 -18.43
C ASP A 21 6.18 -1.11 -18.19
N THR A 22 5.30 -1.23 -19.18
CA THR A 22 3.92 -0.74 -19.08
C THR A 22 2.99 -1.72 -18.36
N GLU A 23 3.51 -2.87 -17.95
CA GLU A 23 2.75 -3.82 -17.16
C GLU A 23 2.25 -3.17 -15.87
N PRO A 24 0.96 -3.35 -15.53
CA PRO A 24 0.37 -2.72 -14.35
C PRO A 24 0.90 -3.32 -13.04
N PHE A 25 1.48 -4.53 -13.08
CA PHE A 25 1.97 -5.25 -11.92
C PHE A 25 3.32 -5.87 -12.21
N HIS A 26 4.29 -5.68 -11.32
CA HIS A 26 5.66 -6.18 -11.40
C HIS A 26 5.92 -7.32 -10.40
N ALA A 27 4.92 -7.65 -9.57
CA ALA A 27 4.92 -8.80 -8.68
C ALA A 27 3.48 -9.25 -8.36
N ASP A 28 3.29 -10.55 -8.10
CA ASP A 28 1.99 -11.15 -7.78
C ASP A 28 1.22 -10.45 -6.66
N TRP A 29 1.94 -9.94 -5.66
CA TRP A 29 1.33 -9.29 -4.50
C TRP A 29 0.65 -7.97 -4.86
N GLU A 30 1.11 -7.27 -5.91
CA GLU A 30 0.56 -6.00 -6.36
C GLU A 30 -0.87 -6.19 -6.90
N ALA A 31 -1.06 -7.23 -7.72
CA ALA A 31 -2.39 -7.63 -8.22
C ALA A 31 -3.32 -8.03 -7.06
N ARG A 32 -2.80 -8.68 -6.02
CA ARG A 32 -3.57 -9.04 -4.83
C ARG A 32 -4.00 -7.81 -4.03
N VAL A 33 -3.11 -6.83 -3.86
CA VAL A 33 -3.42 -5.56 -3.17
C VAL A 33 -4.49 -4.78 -3.94
N PHE A 34 -4.38 -4.71 -5.27
CA PHE A 34 -5.41 -4.12 -6.12
C PHE A 34 -6.77 -4.81 -5.91
N ALA A 35 -6.80 -6.14 -6.05
CA ALA A 35 -8.03 -6.92 -5.88
C ALA A 35 -8.64 -6.76 -4.48
N LEU A 36 -7.80 -6.70 -3.43
CA LEU A 36 -8.23 -6.47 -2.06
C LEU A 36 -8.90 -5.10 -1.90
N ASN A 37 -8.28 -4.04 -2.42
CA ASN A 37 -8.89 -2.72 -2.38
C ASN A 37 -10.24 -2.69 -3.12
N SER A 38 -10.30 -3.27 -4.32
CA SER A 38 -11.54 -3.36 -5.10
C SER A 38 -12.64 -4.10 -4.34
N ALA A 39 -12.31 -5.21 -3.67
CA ALA A 39 -13.28 -5.96 -2.88
C ALA A 39 -13.78 -5.16 -1.68
N LEU A 40 -12.89 -4.54 -0.89
CA LEU A 40 -13.25 -3.80 0.32
C LEU A 40 -14.10 -2.56 0.03
N VAL A 41 -13.80 -1.85 -1.07
CA VAL A 41 -14.62 -0.72 -1.54
C VAL A 41 -15.99 -1.20 -2.02
N ARG A 42 -16.04 -2.31 -2.77
CA ARG A 42 -17.30 -2.89 -3.27
C ARG A 42 -18.21 -3.38 -2.13
N GLU A 43 -17.64 -3.94 -1.08
CA GLU A 43 -18.36 -4.37 0.13
C GLU A 43 -18.69 -3.20 1.08
N GLY A 44 -18.23 -1.98 0.78
CA GLY A 44 -18.55 -0.79 1.57
C GLY A 44 -17.84 -0.70 2.91
N VAL A 45 -16.74 -1.42 3.10
CA VAL A 45 -15.92 -1.34 4.33
C VAL A 45 -15.37 0.09 4.52
N TYR A 46 -14.97 0.70 3.40
CA TYR A 46 -14.62 2.12 3.29
C TYR A 46 -14.88 2.58 1.84
N ASN A 47 -14.95 3.89 1.63
CA ASN A 47 -15.08 4.47 0.30
C ASN A 47 -13.72 4.96 -0.26
N LEU A 48 -13.74 5.43 -1.51
CA LEU A 48 -12.51 5.84 -2.20
C LEU A 48 -11.89 7.12 -1.63
N ASP A 49 -12.69 8.00 -1.03
CA ASP A 49 -12.19 9.24 -0.41
C ASP A 49 -11.47 8.93 0.91
N GLU A 50 -12.02 8.02 1.72
CA GLU A 50 -11.35 7.50 2.91
C GLU A 50 -10.03 6.79 2.56
N PHE A 51 -10.03 6.02 1.46
CA PHE A 51 -8.82 5.37 0.96
C PHE A 51 -7.76 6.39 0.54
N ARG A 52 -8.13 7.41 -0.23
CA ARG A 52 -7.20 8.50 -0.60
C ARG A 52 -6.67 9.18 0.64
N ASP A 53 -7.52 9.60 1.57
CA ASP A 53 -7.06 10.27 2.78
C ASP A 53 -6.06 9.43 3.59
N ALA A 54 -6.27 8.12 3.68
CA ALA A 54 -5.33 7.21 4.34
C ALA A 54 -3.96 7.13 3.62
N VAL A 55 -3.92 7.18 2.28
CA VAL A 55 -2.66 7.28 1.52
C VAL A 55 -1.98 8.63 1.74
N GLU A 56 -2.75 9.71 1.70
CA GLU A 56 -2.22 11.07 1.73
C GLU A 56 -1.73 11.51 3.11
N THR A 57 -2.18 10.82 4.17
CA THR A 57 -1.74 11.05 5.55
C THR A 57 -0.50 10.25 5.93
N MET A 58 0.07 9.46 5.01
CA MET A 58 1.35 8.80 5.22
C MET A 58 2.46 9.79 5.59
N PRO A 59 3.40 9.41 6.48
CA PRO A 59 4.60 10.21 6.73
C PRO A 59 5.33 10.52 5.42
N PRO A 60 5.74 11.78 5.14
CA PRO A 60 6.25 12.15 3.83
C PRO A 60 7.44 11.32 3.33
N GLY A 61 8.36 10.95 4.24
CA GLY A 61 9.50 10.10 3.90
C GLY A 61 9.08 8.69 3.47
N GLU A 62 8.11 8.10 4.18
CA GLU A 62 7.57 6.77 3.84
C GLU A 62 6.78 6.83 2.53
N TYR A 63 5.99 7.88 2.30
CA TYR A 63 5.26 8.05 1.05
C TYR A 63 6.19 8.07 -0.17
N LEU A 64 7.27 8.85 -0.09
CA LEU A 64 8.23 8.99 -1.20
C LEU A 64 9.06 7.73 -1.42
N ALA A 65 9.36 6.98 -0.37
CA ALA A 65 10.10 5.72 -0.45
C ALA A 65 9.23 4.54 -0.90
N ALA A 66 7.94 4.55 -0.60
CA ALA A 66 7.03 3.46 -0.91
C ALA A 66 6.69 3.39 -2.40
N SER A 67 6.65 2.17 -2.94
CA SER A 67 6.10 1.87 -4.25
C SER A 67 4.61 2.18 -4.33
N TYR A 68 4.05 2.19 -5.55
CA TYR A 68 2.64 2.52 -5.76
C TYR A 68 1.70 1.62 -4.96
N TYR A 69 1.89 0.29 -5.05
CA TYR A 69 1.04 -0.67 -4.34
C TYR A 69 1.39 -0.81 -2.85
N GLU A 70 2.58 -0.42 -2.41
CA GLU A 70 2.89 -0.31 -0.97
C GLU A 70 2.07 0.78 -0.30
N ARG A 71 1.86 1.93 -0.97
CA ARG A 71 0.98 3.00 -0.47
C ARG A 71 -0.46 2.53 -0.36
N TRP A 72 -0.93 1.74 -1.33
CA TRP A 72 -2.27 1.13 -1.29
C TRP A 72 -2.41 0.18 -0.11
N PHE A 73 -1.43 -0.71 0.07
CA PHE A 73 -1.44 -1.67 1.16
C PHE A 73 -1.35 -0.99 2.53
N HIS A 74 -0.61 0.11 2.66
CA HIS A 74 -0.63 0.96 3.84
C HIS A 74 -2.05 1.45 4.16
N ALA A 75 -2.72 2.08 3.19
CA ALA A 75 -4.07 2.60 3.38
C ALA A 75 -5.09 1.52 3.76
N ILE A 76 -5.04 0.35 3.11
CA ILE A 76 -5.88 -0.80 3.47
C ILE A 76 -5.68 -1.19 4.93
N ARG A 77 -4.45 -1.39 5.39
CA ARG A 77 -4.15 -1.77 6.78
C ARG A 77 -4.67 -0.75 7.77
N VAL A 78 -4.41 0.53 7.50
CA VAL A 78 -4.89 1.65 8.35
C VAL A 78 -6.41 1.65 8.45
N LEU A 79 -7.10 1.50 7.32
CA LEU A 79 -8.56 1.52 7.28
C LEU A 79 -9.19 0.29 7.93
N LEU A 80 -8.65 -0.91 7.71
CA LEU A 80 -9.16 -2.13 8.34
C LEU A 80 -9.08 -2.04 9.87
N VAL A 81 -7.99 -1.47 10.41
CA VAL A 81 -7.84 -1.22 11.85
C VAL A 81 -8.80 -0.12 12.33
N ARG A 82 -8.86 1.02 11.64
CA ARG A 82 -9.77 2.13 12.00
C ARG A 82 -11.24 1.73 12.00
N LYS A 83 -11.64 0.84 11.10
CA LYS A 83 -13.01 0.32 10.97
C LYS A 83 -13.28 -0.88 11.89
N GLY A 84 -12.27 -1.36 12.62
CA GLY A 84 -12.40 -2.50 13.54
C GLY A 84 -12.62 -3.85 12.84
N VAL A 85 -12.26 -3.95 11.56
CA VAL A 85 -12.35 -5.22 10.80
C VAL A 85 -11.24 -6.18 11.24
N VAL A 86 -10.06 -5.64 11.56
CA VAL A 86 -8.95 -6.35 12.19
C VAL A 86 -8.36 -5.47 13.29
N THR A 87 -7.75 -6.08 14.29
CA THR A 87 -6.96 -5.38 15.29
C THR A 87 -5.51 -5.22 14.82
N ALA A 88 -4.80 -4.22 15.37
CA ALA A 88 -3.37 -4.06 15.11
C ALA A 88 -2.56 -5.28 15.57
N ALA A 89 -3.01 -5.96 16.62
CA ALA A 89 -2.37 -7.17 17.15
C ALA A 89 -2.52 -8.36 16.18
N GLU A 90 -3.72 -8.60 15.65
CA GLU A 90 -3.96 -9.65 14.65
C GLU A 90 -3.15 -9.41 13.38
N LEU A 91 -3.10 -8.16 12.91
CA LEU A 91 -2.30 -7.79 11.74
C LEU A 91 -0.80 -7.99 12.00
N GLY A 92 -0.31 -7.61 13.18
CA GLY A 92 1.08 -7.82 13.57
C GLY A 92 1.45 -9.31 13.67
N ALA A 93 0.57 -10.13 14.26
CA ALA A 93 0.76 -11.57 14.36
C ALA A 93 0.79 -12.24 12.97
N ALA A 94 -0.12 -11.85 12.08
CA ALA A 94 -0.16 -12.38 10.71
C ALA A 94 1.11 -12.01 9.92
N LEU A 95 1.61 -10.79 10.07
CA LEU A 95 2.86 -10.37 9.41
C LEU A 95 4.07 -11.11 9.99
N GLY A 96 4.14 -11.30 11.30
CA GLY A 96 5.19 -12.07 11.96
C GLY A 96 5.25 -13.51 11.43
N ALA A 97 4.10 -14.19 11.40
CA ALA A 97 4.00 -15.55 10.86
C ALA A 97 4.37 -15.63 9.36
N ALA A 98 3.99 -14.61 8.57
CA ALA A 98 4.36 -14.56 7.16
C ALA A 98 5.87 -14.39 6.95
N LEU A 99 6.53 -13.61 7.80
CA LEU A 99 8.00 -13.44 7.76
C LEU A 99 8.72 -14.71 8.21
N GLU A 100 8.25 -15.37 9.27
CA GLU A 100 8.81 -16.65 9.72
C GLU A 100 8.70 -17.71 8.62
N GLY A 101 7.53 -17.85 7.99
CA GLY A 101 7.34 -18.79 6.88
C GLY A 101 8.18 -18.44 5.63
N ALA A 102 8.48 -17.16 5.40
CA ALA A 102 9.38 -16.75 4.32
C ALA A 102 10.85 -17.12 4.60
N LEU A 103 11.29 -17.05 5.86
CA LEU A 103 12.64 -17.45 6.29
C LEU A 103 12.83 -18.97 6.25
N ASP A 104 11.78 -19.74 6.58
CA ASP A 104 11.83 -21.21 6.55
C ASP A 104 11.82 -21.77 5.11
N GLY A 105 11.23 -21.02 4.17
CA GLY A 105 11.09 -21.38 2.75
C GLY A 105 12.36 -21.25 1.91
N GLU A 106 13.45 -20.67 2.42
CA GLU A 106 14.74 -20.57 1.72
C GLU A 106 15.68 -21.78 1.95
N SER A 107 15.25 -22.81 2.70
CA SER A 107 16.09 -23.99 3.01
C SER A 107 16.02 -25.13 2.00
N ASP A 108 15.17 -25.04 0.97
CA ASP A 108 15.00 -26.09 -0.06
C ASP A 108 15.22 -25.50 -1.46
N GLY A 109 16.50 -25.44 -1.87
CA GLY A 109 16.97 -24.98 -3.18
C GLY A 109 18.30 -25.61 -3.56
#